data_AF-A0A950SGD1-F1
#
_entry.id   AF-A0A950SGD1-F1
#
_cell.length_a   1.000
_cell.length_b   1.000
_cell.length_c   1.000
_cell.angle_alpha   90.00
_cell.angle_beta   90.00
_cell.angle_gamma   90.00
#
_symmetry.space_group_name_H-M   'P 1'
#
loop_
_entity.id
_entity.type
_entity.pdbx_description
1 polymer ?
#
loop_
_entity_poly.entity_id
_entity_poly.type
_entity_poly.pdbx_seq_one_letter_code
_entity_poly.pdbx_strand_id
1 'polypeptide(L)'
;MPLRQFLGALAHDGLRFERAVRGRWERMKNRSETITVAPSGRGVRCEWQWTSPVDYCRFVPRADVRLLRAALKEWPIASADSPADDVNPEVTFLIGHRGLARLPQLLMTLRSIAAQSGVRVECIVIEQSHGREVENSLPEWVRYLHQPVNQGHPYNRAATFNAGAAAARGRILILHDNDMLVPMRYAAEVVAHANAGWEAIDLKRFIFYLTENDTARVLHEGQLRLDERTEIVIQNLHGGSVAVTREAYDAIGGFDEAFIGWGGEDVEFWERASTRRATAFGFLPIVHLWHAPQAEKLQVNEAPALKLYAELARVPAEERIARLRQKARTATSQRAEPE
;
A
#
# COMPACT_ATOMS: atom_id res chain seq x y z
N MET A 1 -6.91 -10.30 28.68
CA MET A 1 -6.57 -11.32 27.68
C MET A 1 -6.76 -12.70 28.30
N PRO A 2 -7.38 -13.68 27.63
CA PRO A 2 -7.56 -15.01 28.21
C PRO A 2 -6.19 -15.67 28.41
N LEU A 3 -5.81 -15.98 29.66
CA LEU A 3 -4.54 -16.60 30.04
C LEU A 3 -4.19 -17.83 29.17
N ARG A 4 -5.20 -18.58 28.74
CA ARG A 4 -5.07 -19.74 27.84
C ARG A 4 -4.47 -19.39 26.48
N GLN A 5 -4.86 -18.27 25.86
CA GLN A 5 -4.35 -17.86 24.55
C GLN A 5 -2.88 -17.41 24.65
N PHE A 6 -2.53 -16.68 25.71
CA PHE A 6 -1.16 -16.28 26.00
C PHE A 6 -0.24 -17.49 26.22
N LEU A 7 -0.62 -18.41 27.11
CA LEU A 7 0.17 -19.61 27.39
C LEU A 7 0.30 -20.50 26.15
N GLY A 8 -0.77 -20.66 25.38
CA GLY A 8 -0.74 -21.41 24.12
C GLY A 8 0.19 -20.78 23.08
N ALA A 9 0.18 -19.45 22.94
CA ALA A 9 1.10 -18.74 22.05
C ALA A 9 2.56 -18.95 22.49
N LEU A 10 2.87 -18.80 23.79
CA LEU A 10 4.23 -19.03 24.30
C LEU A 10 4.72 -20.45 24.04
N ALA A 11 3.91 -21.46 24.37
CA ALA A 11 4.31 -22.87 24.27
C ALA A 11 4.55 -23.32 22.83
N HIS A 12 3.71 -22.89 21.89
CA HIS A 12 3.76 -23.38 20.50
C HIS A 12 4.57 -22.49 19.57
N ASP A 13 4.58 -21.18 19.81
CA ASP A 13 5.10 -20.21 18.86
C ASP A 13 6.32 -19.45 19.40
N GLY A 14 6.62 -19.52 20.70
CA GLY A 14 7.69 -18.76 21.34
C GLY A 14 9.07 -19.01 20.74
N LEU A 15 9.51 -20.27 20.63
CA LEU A 15 10.82 -20.59 20.05
C LEU A 15 10.92 -20.17 18.58
N ARG A 16 9.83 -20.34 17.83
CA ARG A 16 9.75 -19.95 16.41
C ARG A 16 9.85 -18.43 16.27
N PHE A 17 9.15 -17.69 17.12
CA PHE A 17 9.22 -16.24 17.16
C PHE A 17 10.63 -15.75 17.53
N GLU A 18 11.26 -16.30 18.57
CA GLU A 18 12.62 -15.95 18.97
C GLU A 18 13.64 -16.18 17.85
N ARG A 19 13.52 -17.28 17.11
CA ARG A 19 14.37 -17.58 15.95
C ARG A 19 14.12 -16.60 14.81
N ALA A 20 12.86 -16.24 14.55
CA ALA A 20 12.49 -15.30 13.49
C ALA A 20 13.07 -13.90 13.77
N VAL A 21 12.80 -13.31 14.94
CA VAL A 21 13.24 -11.93 15.24
C VAL A 21 14.76 -11.76 15.40
N ARG A 22 15.52 -12.86 15.56
CA ARG A 22 17.00 -12.84 15.58
C ARG A 22 17.63 -13.07 14.21
N GLY A 23 16.85 -13.45 13.22
CA GLY A 23 17.34 -13.77 11.88
C GLY A 23 16.32 -13.38 10.82
N ARG A 24 15.49 -14.35 10.43
CA ARG A 24 14.55 -14.23 9.31
C ARG A 24 13.16 -13.84 9.80
N TRP A 25 13.01 -12.58 10.22
CA TRP A 25 11.75 -12.06 10.81
C TRP A 25 10.58 -12.19 9.85
N GLU A 26 10.85 -12.07 8.55
CA GLU A 26 9.85 -12.14 7.48
C GLU A 26 9.25 -13.55 7.34
N ARG A 27 9.89 -14.59 7.91
CA ARG A 27 9.35 -15.95 7.94
C ARG A 27 8.32 -16.20 9.04
N MET A 28 8.05 -15.21 9.90
CA MET A 28 7.00 -15.33 10.90
C MET A 28 5.64 -15.54 10.21
N LYS A 29 4.79 -16.42 10.74
CA LYS A 29 3.45 -16.74 10.22
C LYS A 29 2.59 -17.41 11.31
N ASN A 30 1.28 -17.49 11.15
CA ASN A 30 0.44 -18.28 12.05
C ASN A 30 0.67 -19.80 11.84
N ARG A 31 0.15 -20.61 12.76
CA ARG A 31 0.39 -22.07 12.74
C ARG A 31 -0.28 -22.76 11.56
N SER A 32 -1.50 -22.35 11.23
CA SER A 32 -2.31 -22.87 10.12
C SER A 32 -1.90 -22.35 8.75
N GLU A 33 -1.01 -21.36 8.70
CA GLU A 33 -0.62 -20.70 7.46
C GLU A 33 0.63 -21.34 6.85
N THR A 34 0.79 -21.22 5.53
CA THR A 34 1.95 -21.72 4.80
C THR A 34 2.60 -20.59 4.03
N ILE A 35 3.93 -20.57 4.02
CA ILE A 35 4.72 -19.63 3.22
C ILE A 35 5.67 -20.38 2.30
N THR A 36 5.92 -19.81 1.13
CA THR A 36 6.97 -20.24 0.21
C THR A 36 8.12 -19.24 0.24
N VAL A 37 9.35 -19.71 0.38
CA VAL A 37 10.54 -18.83 0.31
C VAL A 37 10.89 -18.60 -1.15
N ALA A 38 11.23 -17.36 -1.52
CA ALA A 38 11.65 -17.06 -2.89
C ALA A 38 12.86 -17.93 -3.30
N PRO A 39 12.98 -18.35 -4.57
CA PRO A 39 14.15 -19.06 -5.07
C PRO A 39 15.47 -18.29 -4.87
N SER A 40 15.41 -16.96 -4.89
CA SER A 40 16.56 -16.07 -4.58
C SER A 40 16.97 -16.09 -3.10
N GLY A 41 16.17 -16.70 -2.23
CA GLY A 41 16.33 -16.67 -0.77
C GLY A 41 15.84 -15.38 -0.10
N ARG A 42 15.45 -14.34 -0.87
CA ARG A 42 14.97 -13.04 -0.37
C ARG A 42 13.44 -12.96 -0.42
N GLY A 43 12.82 -12.84 0.75
CA GLY A 43 11.37 -12.74 0.91
C GLY A 43 10.60 -14.06 0.87
N VAL A 44 9.32 -13.94 1.21
CA VAL A 44 8.39 -15.05 1.32
C VAL A 44 7.04 -14.70 0.70
N ARG A 45 6.39 -15.68 0.09
CA ARG A 45 5.03 -15.56 -0.42
C ARG A 45 4.08 -16.26 0.53
N CYS A 46 2.96 -15.61 0.84
CA CYS A 46 1.88 -16.18 1.62
C CYS A 46 1.03 -17.08 0.73
N GLU A 47 0.77 -18.33 1.13
CA GLU A 47 -0.02 -19.31 0.35
C GLU A 47 -1.50 -19.34 0.79
N TRP A 48 -1.98 -18.27 1.42
CA TRP A 48 -3.37 -18.09 1.81
C TRP A 48 -3.94 -16.82 1.16
N GLN A 49 -5.26 -16.77 1.02
CA GLN A 49 -5.90 -15.71 0.23
C GLN A 49 -6.07 -14.41 1.02
N TRP A 50 -6.54 -14.51 2.25
CA TRP A 50 -7.03 -13.36 3.01
C TRP A 50 -5.99 -12.75 3.94
N THR A 51 -6.10 -11.45 4.14
CA THR A 51 -5.33 -10.75 5.17
C THR A 51 -5.61 -11.33 6.55
N SER A 52 -4.58 -11.54 7.34
CA SER A 52 -4.70 -12.07 8.71
C SER A 52 -3.78 -11.30 9.67
N PRO A 53 -4.11 -11.24 10.96
CA PRO A 53 -3.16 -10.74 11.93
C PRO A 53 -2.10 -11.78 12.27
N VAL A 54 -0.94 -11.32 12.75
CA VAL A 54 0.06 -12.20 13.37
C VAL A 54 -0.37 -12.50 14.81
N ASP A 55 -0.93 -13.69 15.03
CA ASP A 55 -1.55 -14.08 16.31
C ASP A 55 -0.60 -13.97 17.50
N TYR A 56 0.67 -14.32 17.31
CA TYR A 56 1.66 -14.20 18.38
C TYR A 56 1.80 -12.75 18.89
N CYS A 57 1.76 -11.77 17.97
CA CYS A 57 1.82 -10.35 18.33
C CYS A 57 0.55 -9.89 19.05
N ARG A 58 -0.61 -10.51 18.76
CA ARG A 58 -1.87 -10.22 19.46
C ARG A 58 -1.85 -10.73 20.89
N PHE A 59 -1.23 -11.89 21.13
CA PHE A 59 -1.34 -12.59 22.41
C PHE A 59 -0.15 -12.38 23.34
N VAL A 60 1.04 -12.04 22.83
CA VAL A 60 2.24 -11.90 23.66
C VAL A 60 2.63 -10.42 23.80
N PRO A 61 2.64 -9.87 25.02
CA PRO A 61 3.00 -8.46 25.24
C PRO A 61 4.36 -8.10 24.63
N ARG A 62 4.41 -6.99 23.89
CA ARG A 62 5.60 -6.45 23.23
C ARG A 62 6.20 -7.33 22.13
N ALA A 63 5.55 -8.42 21.72
CA ALA A 63 6.02 -9.21 20.59
C ALA A 63 5.95 -8.40 19.27
N ASP A 64 4.93 -7.55 19.12
CA ASP A 64 4.82 -6.58 18.05
C ASP A 64 6.04 -5.65 17.96
N VAL A 65 6.42 -5.04 19.09
CA VAL A 65 7.58 -4.13 19.18
C VAL A 65 8.87 -4.84 18.78
N ARG A 66 9.05 -6.07 19.23
CA ARG A 66 10.24 -6.87 18.94
C ARG A 66 10.32 -7.26 17.46
N LEU A 67 9.17 -7.59 16.86
CA LEU A 67 9.09 -7.89 15.44
C LEU A 67 9.35 -6.64 14.58
N LEU A 68 8.73 -5.51 14.94
CA LEU A 68 8.96 -4.23 14.29
C LEU A 68 10.43 -3.84 14.35
N ARG A 69 11.05 -3.91 15.53
CA ARG A 69 12.48 -3.61 15.72
C ARG A 69 13.38 -4.49 14.87
N ALA A 70 13.11 -5.80 14.81
CA ALA A 70 13.88 -6.71 13.97
C ALA A 70 13.80 -6.30 12.50
N ALA A 71 12.59 -5.96 12.03
CA ALA A 71 12.37 -5.55 10.65
C ALA A 71 13.01 -4.19 10.34
N LEU A 72 12.83 -3.17 11.18
CA LEU A 72 13.39 -1.83 10.97
C LEU A 72 14.92 -1.77 11.12
N LYS A 73 15.53 -2.70 11.86
CA LYS A 73 17.00 -2.82 11.92
C LYS A 73 17.58 -3.20 10.55
N GLU A 74 16.87 -4.00 9.77
CA GLU A 74 17.28 -4.41 8.42
C GLU A 74 16.79 -3.41 7.35
N TRP A 75 15.57 -2.92 7.53
CA TRP A 75 14.84 -2.04 6.61
C TRP A 75 14.42 -0.75 7.31
N PRO A 76 15.36 0.17 7.56
CA PRO A 76 15.06 1.42 8.24
C PRO A 76 14.10 2.28 7.43
N ILE A 77 13.18 2.93 8.14
CA ILE A 77 12.32 4.00 7.65
C ILE A 77 12.93 5.30 8.14
N ALA A 78 13.28 6.19 7.23
CA ALA A 78 13.76 7.53 7.55
C ALA A 78 12.78 8.59 7.05
N SER A 79 13.08 9.85 7.33
CA SER A 79 12.27 10.98 6.94
C SER A 79 13.17 12.08 6.40
N ALA A 80 12.76 12.68 5.28
CA ALA A 80 13.44 13.81 4.67
C ALA A 80 12.38 14.85 4.24
N ASP A 81 12.78 16.10 4.12
CA ASP A 81 11.86 17.17 3.71
C ASP A 81 11.66 17.19 2.17
N SER A 82 12.68 16.74 1.42
CA SER A 82 12.66 16.61 -0.05
C SER A 82 13.51 15.42 -0.52
N PRO A 83 13.22 14.85 -1.72
CA PRO A 83 14.09 13.87 -2.35
C PRO A 83 15.44 14.50 -2.74
N ALA A 84 16.46 13.66 -2.90
CA ALA A 84 17.79 14.11 -3.32
C ALA A 84 17.84 14.57 -4.79
N ASP A 85 17.03 13.97 -5.66
CA ASP A 85 16.88 14.31 -7.09
C ASP A 85 15.53 13.76 -7.60
N ASP A 86 14.71 14.62 -8.19
CA ASP A 86 13.40 14.29 -8.78
C ASP A 86 13.36 14.51 -10.31
N VAL A 87 14.49 14.86 -10.92
CA VAL A 87 14.60 15.07 -12.37
C VAL A 87 14.70 13.72 -13.07
N ASN A 88 13.83 13.49 -14.06
CA ASN A 88 13.70 12.20 -14.76
C ASN A 88 13.54 11.02 -13.77
N PRO A 89 12.45 11.03 -12.99
CA PRO A 89 12.19 10.00 -11.99
C PRO A 89 11.98 8.65 -12.67
N GLU A 90 12.52 7.59 -12.08
CA GLU A 90 12.28 6.23 -12.57
C GLU A 90 10.97 5.67 -12.00
N VAL A 91 10.63 6.10 -10.78
CA VAL A 91 9.47 5.68 -10.01
C VAL A 91 8.58 6.87 -9.70
N THR A 92 7.29 6.71 -9.90
CA THR A 92 6.27 7.67 -9.44
C THR A 92 5.43 7.04 -8.33
N PHE A 93 5.46 7.63 -7.14
CA PHE A 93 4.47 7.34 -6.10
C PHE A 93 3.17 8.08 -6.42
N LEU A 94 2.06 7.36 -6.41
CA LEU A 94 0.72 7.89 -6.61
C LEU A 94 -0.04 7.79 -5.30
N ILE A 95 -0.55 8.93 -4.82
CA ILE A 95 -1.32 8.99 -3.57
C ILE A 95 -2.64 9.71 -3.84
N GLY A 96 -3.74 8.96 -3.73
CA GLY A 96 -5.08 9.56 -3.70
C GLY A 96 -5.37 10.16 -2.31
N HIS A 97 -5.98 11.36 -2.28
CA HIS A 97 -6.30 12.05 -1.04
C HIS A 97 -7.61 12.84 -1.12
N ARG A 98 -8.23 13.08 0.04
CA ARG A 98 -9.40 13.96 0.19
C ARG A 98 -9.45 14.53 1.60
N GLY A 99 -9.69 15.83 1.69
CA GLY A 99 -9.94 16.55 2.93
C GLY A 99 -8.72 16.67 3.84
N LEU A 100 -8.89 17.41 4.94
CA LEU A 100 -7.80 17.75 5.85
C LEU A 100 -7.57 16.74 6.98
N ALA A 101 -8.52 15.81 7.18
CA ALA A 101 -8.52 14.91 8.34
C ALA A 101 -7.29 13.99 8.42
N ARG A 102 -6.68 13.66 7.27
CA ARG A 102 -5.45 12.84 7.18
C ARG A 102 -4.25 13.62 6.67
N LEU A 103 -4.31 14.95 6.64
CA LEU A 103 -3.19 15.75 6.17
C LEU A 103 -1.90 15.50 6.99
N PRO A 104 -1.92 15.39 8.34
CA PRO A 104 -0.71 15.08 9.09
C PRO A 104 -0.07 13.74 8.69
N GLN A 105 -0.88 12.70 8.49
CA GLN A 105 -0.44 11.38 8.03
C GLN A 105 0.16 11.47 6.63
N LEU A 106 -0.51 12.16 5.71
CA LEU A 106 -0.02 12.39 4.35
C LEU A 106 1.36 13.05 4.37
N LEU A 107 1.54 14.13 5.15
CA LEU A 107 2.81 14.82 5.23
C LEU A 107 3.93 13.93 5.78
N MET A 108 3.64 13.09 6.78
CA MET A 108 4.61 12.13 7.31
C MET A 108 4.94 11.01 6.30
N THR A 109 3.94 10.50 5.58
CA THR A 109 4.13 9.55 4.47
C THR A 109 5.02 10.14 3.37
N LEU A 110 4.77 11.39 2.96
CA LEU A 110 5.59 12.12 2.00
C LEU A 110 7.04 12.25 2.47
N ARG A 111 7.28 12.50 3.77
CA ARG A 111 8.65 12.51 4.32
C ARG A 111 9.37 11.17 4.18
N SER A 112 8.65 10.04 4.30
CA SER A 112 9.25 8.71 4.09
C SER A 112 9.53 8.40 2.61
N ILE A 113 8.75 8.98 1.70
CA ILE A 113 8.98 8.91 0.25
C ILE A 113 10.15 9.81 -0.16
N ALA A 114 10.24 11.01 0.40
CA ALA A 114 11.39 11.90 0.20
C ALA A 114 12.71 11.25 0.64
N ALA A 115 12.67 10.37 1.65
CA ALA A 115 13.84 9.65 2.15
C ALA A 115 14.24 8.41 1.31
N GLN A 116 13.61 8.17 0.16
CA GLN A 116 14.03 7.08 -0.73
C GLN A 116 15.48 7.29 -1.22
N SER A 117 16.22 6.18 -1.36
CA SER A 117 17.64 6.16 -1.68
C SER A 117 17.95 5.16 -2.78
N GLY A 118 18.97 5.44 -3.60
CA GLY A 118 19.41 4.57 -4.69
C GLY A 118 18.53 4.59 -5.94
N VAL A 119 17.53 5.46 -5.99
CA VAL A 119 16.62 5.65 -7.14
C VAL A 119 16.05 7.06 -7.11
N ARG A 120 15.81 7.64 -8.30
CA ARG A 120 15.11 8.93 -8.44
C ARG A 120 13.60 8.70 -8.44
N VAL A 121 12.91 9.42 -7.57
CA VAL A 121 11.47 9.28 -7.40
C VAL A 121 10.77 10.62 -7.52
N GLU A 122 9.54 10.59 -7.97
CA GLU A 122 8.59 11.68 -7.77
C GLU A 122 7.38 11.18 -6.97
N CYS A 123 6.60 12.10 -6.42
CA CYS A 123 5.30 11.80 -5.85
C CYS A 123 4.24 12.72 -6.46
N ILE A 124 3.10 12.13 -6.82
CA ILE A 124 1.90 12.86 -7.21
C ILE A 124 0.83 12.63 -6.14
N VAL A 125 0.36 13.73 -5.54
CA VAL A 125 -0.83 13.73 -4.68
C VAL A 125 -2.01 14.15 -5.53
N ILE A 126 -2.99 13.25 -5.64
CA ILE A 126 -4.22 13.44 -6.39
C ILE A 126 -5.35 13.71 -5.41
N GLU A 127 -5.77 14.97 -5.32
CA GLU A 127 -6.87 15.38 -4.46
C GLU A 127 -8.20 15.30 -5.22
N GLN A 128 -9.11 14.45 -4.76
CA GLN A 128 -10.47 14.38 -5.31
C GLN A 128 -11.47 15.00 -4.33
N SER A 129 -11.84 16.25 -4.58
CA SER A 129 -12.64 17.08 -3.67
C SER A 129 -13.32 18.21 -4.46
N HIS A 130 -14.16 19.00 -3.79
CA HIS A 130 -14.83 20.13 -4.44
C HIS A 130 -13.87 21.30 -4.72
N GLY A 131 -13.03 21.64 -3.75
CA GLY A 131 -12.02 22.69 -3.85
C GLY A 131 -10.60 22.13 -3.70
N ARG A 132 -9.58 22.98 -3.74
CA ARG A 132 -8.18 22.59 -3.54
C ARG A 132 -7.81 22.74 -2.08
N GLU A 133 -8.12 21.74 -1.27
CA GLU A 133 -8.02 21.83 0.20
C GLU A 133 -6.58 21.63 0.68
N VAL A 134 -5.81 20.74 0.04
CA VAL A 134 -4.45 20.38 0.51
C VAL A 134 -3.31 21.03 -0.25
N GLU A 135 -3.56 21.62 -1.43
CA GLU A 135 -2.54 22.15 -2.35
C GLU A 135 -1.47 23.01 -1.64
N ASN A 136 -1.90 24.00 -0.86
CA ASN A 136 -1.00 24.92 -0.16
C ASN A 136 -0.26 24.31 1.04
N SER A 137 -0.61 23.08 1.43
CA SER A 137 0.05 22.36 2.53
C SER A 137 1.08 21.34 2.04
N LEU A 138 1.12 21.04 0.74
CA LEU A 138 2.05 20.06 0.20
C LEU A 138 3.47 20.64 0.05
N PRO A 139 4.53 19.84 0.29
CA PRO A 139 5.90 20.26 0.00
C PRO A 139 6.10 20.59 -1.48
N GLU A 140 6.98 21.55 -1.79
CA GLU A 140 7.21 22.03 -3.17
C GLU A 140 7.62 20.95 -4.17
N TRP A 141 8.32 19.90 -3.70
CA TRP A 141 8.75 18.78 -4.56
C TRP A 141 7.61 17.84 -4.95
N VAL A 142 6.45 17.93 -4.28
CA VAL A 142 5.30 17.08 -4.55
C VAL A 142 4.48 17.68 -5.67
N ARG A 143 4.22 16.88 -6.71
CA ARG A 143 3.33 17.29 -7.78
C ARG A 143 1.88 17.15 -7.32
N TYR A 144 1.13 18.23 -7.44
CA TYR A 144 -0.28 18.25 -7.08
C TYR A 144 -1.17 18.09 -8.32
N LEU A 145 -2.19 17.24 -8.21
CA LEU A 145 -3.26 17.08 -9.20
C LEU A 145 -4.61 17.24 -8.51
N HIS A 146 -5.44 18.17 -8.99
CA HIS A 146 -6.82 18.32 -8.52
C HIS A 146 -7.79 17.60 -9.45
N GLN A 147 -8.61 16.72 -8.90
CA GLN A 147 -9.72 16.07 -9.58
C GLN A 147 -11.04 16.58 -9.00
N PRO A 148 -11.62 17.66 -9.58
CA PRO A 148 -12.80 18.30 -9.02
C PRO A 148 -14.02 17.37 -9.09
N VAL A 149 -14.79 17.31 -8.00
CA VAL A 149 -16.08 16.62 -7.93
C VAL A 149 -17.13 17.48 -7.25
N ASN A 150 -18.41 17.20 -7.52
CA ASN A 150 -19.51 17.86 -6.83
C ASN A 150 -19.51 17.53 -5.33
N GLN A 151 -20.03 18.43 -4.50
CA GLN A 151 -20.23 18.16 -3.07
C GLN A 151 -21.09 16.90 -2.89
N GLY A 152 -20.69 16.04 -1.94
CA GLY A 152 -21.37 14.77 -1.67
C GLY A 152 -21.01 13.63 -2.64
N HIS A 153 -20.20 13.85 -3.68
CA HIS A 153 -19.69 12.75 -4.50
C HIS A 153 -18.83 11.82 -3.65
N PRO A 154 -19.09 10.50 -3.60
CA PRO A 154 -18.27 9.58 -2.83
C PRO A 154 -16.80 9.58 -3.29
N TYR A 155 -15.88 9.18 -2.43
CA TYR A 155 -14.48 9.12 -2.81
C TYR A 155 -14.25 7.95 -3.78
N ASN A 156 -13.50 8.19 -4.86
CA ASN A 156 -13.16 7.18 -5.85
C ASN A 156 -11.65 7.10 -6.00
N ARG A 157 -11.05 6.18 -5.23
CA ARG A 157 -9.60 5.93 -5.21
C ARG A 157 -9.10 5.41 -6.56
N ALA A 158 -9.85 4.54 -7.21
CA ALA A 158 -9.55 4.03 -8.54
C ALA A 158 -9.33 5.17 -9.56
N ALA A 159 -10.24 6.14 -9.59
CA ALA A 159 -10.13 7.30 -10.47
C ALA A 159 -8.92 8.18 -10.13
N THR A 160 -8.59 8.36 -8.85
CA THR A 160 -7.38 9.13 -8.46
C THR A 160 -6.08 8.47 -8.95
N PHE A 161 -5.98 7.13 -8.87
CA PHE A 161 -4.81 6.42 -9.38
C PHE A 161 -4.72 6.45 -10.90
N ASN A 162 -5.84 6.31 -11.63
CA ASN A 162 -5.83 6.44 -13.08
C ASN A 162 -5.39 7.85 -13.53
N ALA A 163 -5.90 8.89 -12.89
CA ALA A 163 -5.51 10.27 -13.15
C ALA A 163 -4.01 10.51 -12.85
N GLY A 164 -3.54 9.96 -11.72
CA GLY A 164 -2.13 10.00 -11.35
C GLY A 164 -1.22 9.26 -12.32
N ALA A 165 -1.61 8.05 -12.76
CA ALA A 165 -0.88 7.24 -13.72
C ALA A 165 -0.72 7.95 -15.07
N ALA A 166 -1.76 8.64 -15.54
CA ALA A 166 -1.71 9.44 -16.76
C ALA A 166 -0.74 10.63 -16.66
N ALA A 167 -0.58 11.22 -15.46
CA ALA A 167 0.30 12.37 -15.21
C ALA A 167 1.73 11.98 -14.77
N ALA A 168 1.95 10.71 -14.44
CA ALA A 168 3.23 10.20 -13.97
C ALA A 168 4.33 10.30 -15.04
N ARG A 169 5.57 10.61 -14.62
CA ARG A 169 6.77 10.63 -15.47
C ARG A 169 7.59 9.33 -15.34
N GLY A 170 7.50 8.65 -14.20
CA GLY A 170 8.21 7.38 -13.96
C GLY A 170 7.71 6.24 -14.82
N ARG A 171 8.60 5.28 -15.12
CA ARG A 171 8.26 4.04 -15.84
C ARG A 171 7.64 2.99 -14.92
N ILE A 172 7.79 3.14 -13.61
CA ILE A 172 7.15 2.29 -12.59
C ILE A 172 6.26 3.18 -11.73
N LEU A 173 5.05 2.68 -11.46
CA LEU A 173 4.05 3.32 -10.62
C LEU A 173 4.00 2.58 -9.28
N ILE A 174 4.07 3.31 -8.17
CA ILE A 174 3.77 2.78 -6.84
C ILE A 174 2.43 3.38 -6.40
N LEU A 175 1.43 2.52 -6.31
CA LEU A 175 0.07 2.84 -5.87
C LEU A 175 0.07 2.79 -4.34
N HIS A 176 0.01 3.96 -3.69
CA HIS A 176 0.37 4.13 -2.29
C HIS A 176 -0.73 4.82 -1.47
N ASP A 177 -1.00 4.29 -0.28
CA ASP A 177 -1.89 4.92 0.70
C ASP A 177 -1.22 6.13 1.37
N ASN A 178 -2.03 7.09 1.79
CA ASN A 178 -1.56 8.36 2.35
C ASN A 178 -1.18 8.31 3.84
N ASP A 179 -1.16 7.12 4.44
CA ASP A 179 -0.91 6.90 5.85
C ASP A 179 0.08 5.75 6.10
N MET A 180 0.85 5.36 5.07
CA MET A 180 1.88 4.33 5.17
C MET A 180 3.29 4.94 5.12
N LEU A 181 4.17 4.47 6.00
CA LEU A 181 5.59 4.79 5.99
C LEU A 181 6.38 3.61 5.39
N VAL A 182 7.29 3.92 4.48
CA VAL A 182 8.04 2.93 3.70
C VAL A 182 9.55 2.96 3.96
N PRO A 183 10.26 1.81 3.88
CA PRO A 183 11.71 1.77 4.05
C PRO A 183 12.46 2.61 3.02
N MET A 184 13.63 3.15 3.39
CA MET A 184 14.45 4.03 2.54
C MET A 184 14.89 3.43 1.20
N ARG A 185 14.81 2.10 1.05
CA ARG A 185 15.22 1.38 -0.16
C ARG A 185 14.04 0.72 -0.88
N TYR A 186 12.80 1.07 -0.51
CA TYR A 186 11.61 0.44 -1.09
C TYR A 186 11.55 0.62 -2.61
N ALA A 187 11.65 1.85 -3.10
CA ALA A 187 11.60 2.14 -4.52
C ALA A 187 12.78 1.50 -5.29
N ALA A 188 13.97 1.45 -4.69
CA ALA A 188 15.13 0.79 -5.30
C ALA A 188 14.93 -0.73 -5.43
N GLU A 189 14.34 -1.38 -4.43
CA GLU A 189 13.98 -2.80 -4.52
C GLU A 189 12.90 -3.03 -5.58
N VAL A 190 11.91 -2.14 -5.70
CA VAL A 190 10.91 -2.19 -6.78
C VAL A 190 11.57 -2.10 -8.16
N VAL A 191 12.49 -1.15 -8.37
CA VAL A 191 13.26 -1.03 -9.63
C VAL A 191 14.05 -2.30 -9.91
N ALA A 192 14.72 -2.87 -8.91
CA ALA A 192 15.47 -4.11 -9.08
C ALA A 192 14.59 -5.28 -9.55
N HIS A 193 13.37 -5.39 -9.00
CA HIS A 193 12.41 -6.41 -9.43
C HIS A 193 11.89 -6.13 -10.85
N ALA A 194 11.61 -4.87 -11.19
CA ALA A 194 11.22 -4.49 -12.54
C ALA A 194 12.31 -4.81 -13.57
N ASN A 195 13.57 -4.56 -13.23
CA ASN A 195 14.73 -4.90 -14.08
C ASN A 195 14.94 -6.41 -14.22
N ALA A 196 14.49 -7.22 -13.25
CA ALA A 196 14.42 -8.67 -13.37
C ALA A 196 13.21 -9.16 -14.23
N GLY A 197 12.41 -8.22 -14.74
CA GLY A 197 11.27 -8.48 -15.62
C GLY A 197 9.95 -8.74 -14.89
N TRP A 198 9.86 -8.44 -13.60
CA TRP A 198 8.57 -8.41 -12.91
C TRP A 198 7.80 -7.15 -13.30
N GLU A 199 6.51 -7.31 -13.54
CA GLU A 199 5.60 -6.28 -14.04
C GLU A 199 4.63 -5.79 -12.97
N ALA A 200 4.19 -6.69 -12.08
CA ALA A 200 3.39 -6.37 -10.90
C ALA A 200 4.13 -6.87 -9.65
N ILE A 201 4.34 -6.00 -8.67
CA ILE A 201 5.34 -6.20 -7.62
C ILE A 201 4.71 -5.83 -6.26
N ASP A 202 4.56 -6.83 -5.40
CA ASP A 202 4.23 -6.67 -3.99
C ASP A 202 5.36 -7.21 -3.12
N LEU A 203 6.06 -6.29 -2.44
CA LEU A 203 7.21 -6.62 -1.56
C LEU A 203 6.85 -6.52 -0.08
N LYS A 204 5.59 -6.21 0.25
CA LYS A 204 5.16 -6.05 1.64
C LYS A 204 5.12 -7.40 2.35
N ARG A 205 5.75 -7.48 3.53
CA ARG A 205 5.58 -8.65 4.41
C ARG A 205 4.58 -8.39 5.52
N PHE A 206 4.86 -7.37 6.33
CA PHE A 206 4.06 -7.00 7.48
C PHE A 206 3.70 -5.53 7.42
N ILE A 207 2.47 -5.24 7.83
CA ILE A 207 2.00 -3.87 8.05
C ILE A 207 1.75 -3.71 9.54
N PHE A 208 2.50 -2.81 10.14
CA PHE A 208 2.46 -2.49 11.56
C PHE A 208 1.52 -1.31 11.76
N TYR A 209 0.27 -1.57 12.15
CA TYR A 209 -0.71 -0.53 12.44
C TYR A 209 -0.39 0.05 13.81
N LEU A 210 0.17 1.26 13.85
CA LEU A 210 0.51 1.92 15.10
C LEU A 210 -0.74 2.20 15.94
N THR A 211 -0.54 2.34 17.24
CA THR A 211 -1.58 2.91 18.11
C THR A 211 -1.81 4.37 17.79
N GLU A 212 -2.96 4.91 18.19
CA GLU A 212 -3.24 6.36 18.13
C GLU A 212 -2.15 7.17 18.84
N ASN A 213 -1.74 6.75 20.05
CA ASN A 213 -0.71 7.44 20.84
C ASN A 213 0.66 7.43 20.16
N ASP A 214 1.07 6.28 19.62
CA ASP A 214 2.34 6.13 18.92
C ASP A 214 2.33 6.93 17.62
N THR A 215 1.21 6.92 16.88
CA THR A 215 1.03 7.78 15.70
C THR A 215 1.14 9.26 16.04
N ALA A 216 0.43 9.72 17.08
CA ALA A 216 0.51 11.11 17.52
C ALA A 216 1.94 11.53 17.86
N ARG A 217 2.71 10.63 18.49
CA ARG A 217 4.12 10.86 18.77
C ARG A 217 4.97 10.93 17.49
N VAL A 218 4.80 10.00 16.55
CA VAL A 218 5.52 10.02 15.26
C VAL A 218 5.24 11.31 14.50
N LEU A 219 3.98 11.74 14.45
CA LEU A 219 3.59 12.99 13.79
C LEU A 219 4.19 14.23 14.47
N HIS A 220 4.23 14.25 15.80
CA HIS A 220 4.83 15.35 16.57
C HIS A 220 6.36 15.40 16.44
N GLU A 221 7.03 14.24 16.46
CA GLU A 221 8.49 14.16 16.43
C GLU A 221 9.08 14.12 15.01
N GLY A 222 8.24 13.86 13.99
CA GLY A 222 8.66 13.75 12.59
C GLY A 222 9.54 12.55 12.28
N GLN A 223 9.54 11.53 13.16
CA GLN A 223 10.37 10.33 13.02
C GLN A 223 9.76 9.10 13.73
N LEU A 224 10.05 7.93 13.20
CA LEU A 224 9.64 6.64 13.75
C LEU A 224 10.70 6.10 14.74
N ARG A 225 10.26 5.61 15.90
CA ARG A 225 11.14 4.94 16.87
C ARG A 225 11.16 3.41 16.68
N LEU A 226 12.10 2.73 17.34
CA LEU A 226 12.20 1.27 17.32
C LEU A 226 11.41 0.57 18.43
N ASP A 227 10.68 1.33 19.24
CA ASP A 227 9.88 0.86 20.38
C ASP A 227 8.39 1.20 20.28
N GLU A 228 7.96 1.66 19.10
CA GLU A 228 6.56 1.93 18.73
C GLU A 228 5.67 0.72 19.00
N ARG A 229 4.48 0.97 19.57
CA ARG A 229 3.45 -0.06 19.75
C ARG A 229 2.50 -0.11 18.58
N THR A 230 1.96 -1.29 18.34
CA THR A 230 0.93 -1.51 17.31
C THR A 230 -0.38 -1.96 17.93
N GLU A 231 -1.49 -1.58 17.30
CA GLU A 231 -2.79 -2.21 17.56
C GLU A 231 -2.83 -3.62 16.98
N ILE A 232 -2.24 -3.77 15.79
CA ILE A 232 -2.24 -5.02 15.04
C ILE A 232 -1.06 -5.08 14.07
N VAL A 233 -0.46 -6.27 13.96
CA VAL A 233 0.48 -6.58 12.89
C VAL A 233 -0.24 -7.43 11.87
N ILE A 234 -0.43 -6.88 10.68
CA ILE A 234 -1.16 -7.50 9.59
C ILE A 234 -0.17 -8.14 8.61
N GLN A 235 -0.58 -9.26 8.03
CA GLN A 235 0.12 -9.96 6.96
C GLN A 235 -0.82 -10.24 5.78
N ASN A 236 -0.22 -10.35 4.59
CA ASN A 236 -0.92 -10.67 3.34
C ASN A 236 -2.03 -9.64 3.02
N LEU A 237 -1.71 -8.35 3.15
CA LEU A 237 -2.59 -7.27 2.70
C LEU A 237 -2.38 -7.04 1.19
N HIS A 238 -3.45 -7.22 0.42
CA HIS A 238 -3.54 -6.74 -0.96
C HIS A 238 -3.92 -5.25 -0.93
N GLY A 239 -3.21 -4.43 -1.71
CA GLY A 239 -3.35 -2.96 -1.65
C GLY A 239 -2.34 -2.29 -0.73
N GLY A 240 -2.67 -1.10 -0.23
CA GLY A 240 -1.83 -0.29 0.66
C GLY A 240 -0.59 0.32 -0.01
N SER A 241 0.30 -0.52 -0.53
CA SER A 241 1.43 -0.11 -1.35
C SER A 241 1.82 -1.23 -2.30
N VAL A 242 1.51 -1.09 -3.58
CA VAL A 242 1.88 -2.07 -4.62
C VAL A 242 2.51 -1.35 -5.81
N ALA A 243 3.45 -2.00 -6.47
CA ALA A 243 4.14 -1.43 -7.62
C ALA A 243 3.75 -2.16 -8.91
N VAL A 244 3.77 -1.43 -10.02
CA VAL A 244 3.42 -1.94 -11.34
C VAL A 244 4.16 -1.14 -12.41
N THR A 245 4.68 -1.80 -13.44
CA THR A 245 5.26 -1.06 -14.58
C THR A 245 4.15 -0.31 -15.31
N ARG A 246 4.48 0.85 -15.88
CA ARG A 246 3.51 1.65 -16.65
C ARG A 246 2.88 0.81 -17.76
N GLU A 247 3.71 0.04 -18.48
CA GLU A 247 3.26 -0.82 -19.56
C GLU A 247 2.26 -1.87 -19.06
N ALA A 248 2.49 -2.44 -17.88
CA ALA A 248 1.59 -3.42 -17.29
C ALA A 248 0.29 -2.79 -16.78
N TYR A 249 0.35 -1.59 -16.19
CA TYR A 249 -0.82 -0.82 -15.78
C TYR A 249 -1.74 -0.53 -16.97
N ASP A 250 -1.16 -0.03 -18.06
CA ASP A 250 -1.88 0.25 -19.31
C ASP A 250 -2.37 -1.05 -19.98
N ALA A 251 -1.58 -2.12 -19.90
CA ALA A 251 -1.96 -3.43 -20.44
C ALA A 251 -3.22 -3.99 -19.77
N ILE A 252 -3.36 -3.84 -18.45
CA ILE A 252 -4.52 -4.35 -17.70
C ILE A 252 -5.70 -3.37 -17.63
N GLY A 253 -5.55 -2.15 -18.19
CA GLY A 253 -6.59 -1.13 -18.23
C GLY A 253 -6.72 -0.28 -16.96
N GLY A 254 -5.67 -0.19 -16.14
CA GLY A 254 -5.66 0.58 -14.89
C GLY A 254 -6.61 0.03 -13.81
N PHE A 255 -7.09 0.89 -12.93
CA PHE A 255 -8.17 0.55 -11.99
C PHE A 255 -9.54 0.67 -12.66
N ASP A 256 -10.50 -0.17 -12.24
CA ASP A 256 -11.90 0.01 -12.63
C ASP A 256 -12.53 1.16 -11.83
N GLU A 257 -12.81 2.28 -12.49
CA GLU A 257 -13.40 3.47 -11.85
C GLU A 257 -14.85 3.26 -11.40
N ALA A 258 -15.46 2.12 -11.70
CA ALA A 258 -16.76 1.74 -11.13
C ALA A 258 -16.69 1.45 -9.61
N PHE A 259 -15.48 1.24 -9.07
CA PHE A 259 -15.26 1.15 -7.62
C PHE A 259 -15.37 2.52 -6.95
N ILE A 260 -16.61 2.87 -6.59
CA ILE A 260 -16.95 4.12 -5.91
C ILE A 260 -17.13 3.84 -4.40
N GLY A 261 -16.52 4.68 -3.56
CA GLY A 261 -16.52 4.53 -2.11
C GLY A 261 -15.38 3.64 -1.64
N TRP A 262 -15.67 2.77 -0.68
CA TRP A 262 -14.67 1.94 -0.02
C TRP A 262 -14.83 0.45 -0.32
N GLY A 263 -13.73 -0.20 -0.74
CA GLY A 263 -13.53 -1.64 -0.64
C GLY A 263 -13.52 -2.40 -1.97
N GLY A 264 -12.65 -3.41 -2.04
CA GLY A 264 -12.61 -4.39 -3.14
C GLY A 264 -11.73 -3.98 -4.33
N GLU A 265 -11.46 -2.69 -4.52
CA GLU A 265 -10.74 -2.17 -5.68
C GLU A 265 -9.29 -2.62 -5.74
N ASP A 266 -8.61 -2.67 -4.59
CA ASP A 266 -7.22 -3.14 -4.49
C ASP A 266 -7.10 -4.63 -4.83
N VAL A 267 -8.06 -5.42 -4.36
CA VAL A 267 -8.09 -6.87 -4.60
C VAL A 267 -8.38 -7.14 -6.06
N GLU A 268 -9.40 -6.48 -6.62
CA GLU A 268 -9.76 -6.58 -8.04
C GLU A 268 -8.58 -6.20 -8.95
N PHE A 269 -7.92 -5.07 -8.65
CA PHE A 269 -6.73 -4.63 -9.38
C PHE A 269 -5.60 -5.65 -9.29
N TRP A 270 -5.30 -6.14 -8.08
CA TRP A 270 -4.20 -7.10 -7.88
C TRP A 270 -4.45 -8.44 -8.59
N GLU A 271 -5.69 -8.93 -8.64
CA GLU A 271 -6.05 -10.12 -9.41
C GLU A 271 -5.75 -9.95 -10.90
N ARG A 272 -6.13 -8.81 -11.49
CA ARG A 272 -5.82 -8.50 -12.90
C ARG A 272 -4.32 -8.30 -13.11
N ALA A 273 -3.65 -7.58 -12.23
CA ALA A 273 -2.20 -7.38 -12.29
C ALA A 273 -1.44 -8.71 -12.18
N SER A 274 -1.99 -9.69 -11.46
CA SER A 274 -1.43 -11.05 -11.32
C SER A 274 -1.48 -11.89 -12.59
N THR A 275 -2.23 -11.47 -13.63
CA THR A 275 -2.16 -12.07 -14.98
C THR A 275 -0.89 -11.68 -15.75
N ARG A 276 -0.17 -10.66 -15.27
CA ARG A 276 1.15 -10.25 -15.77
C ARG A 276 2.24 -11.05 -15.07
N ARG A 277 3.51 -10.75 -15.36
CA ARG A 277 4.63 -11.29 -14.56
C ARG A 277 4.60 -10.70 -13.16
N ALA A 278 3.88 -11.32 -12.24
CA ALA A 278 3.67 -10.81 -10.89
C ALA A 278 4.52 -11.51 -9.82
N THR A 279 5.02 -10.75 -8.86
CA THR A 279 5.73 -11.26 -7.67
C THR A 279 5.11 -10.72 -6.38
N ALA A 280 4.95 -11.61 -5.40
CA ALA A 280 4.43 -11.32 -4.06
C ALA A 280 5.34 -11.90 -2.96
N PHE A 281 6.65 -11.98 -3.23
CA PHE A 281 7.63 -12.43 -2.24
C PHE A 281 8.00 -11.27 -1.30
N GLY A 282 7.18 -11.06 -0.28
CA GLY A 282 7.31 -9.97 0.67
C GLY A 282 8.47 -10.12 1.64
N PHE A 283 9.18 -9.02 1.87
CA PHE A 283 10.24 -8.89 2.88
C PHE A 283 10.36 -7.47 3.45
N LEU A 284 9.49 -6.54 3.07
CA LEU A 284 9.53 -5.17 3.55
C LEU A 284 8.54 -4.94 4.70
N PRO A 285 8.96 -4.30 5.81
CA PRO A 285 8.04 -3.77 6.79
C PRO A 285 7.44 -2.46 6.28
N ILE A 286 6.12 -2.31 6.43
CA ILE A 286 5.45 -1.03 6.27
C ILE A 286 4.80 -0.66 7.60
N VAL A 287 4.84 0.63 7.95
CA VAL A 287 4.19 1.13 9.16
C VAL A 287 2.98 1.94 8.76
N HIS A 288 1.81 1.60 9.28
CA HIS A 288 0.58 2.34 9.03
C HIS A 288 0.32 3.29 10.21
N LEU A 289 0.17 4.58 9.91
CA LEU A 289 -0.18 5.62 10.85
C LEU A 289 -1.67 5.55 11.17
N TRP A 290 -2.00 5.52 12.44
CA TRP A 290 -3.37 5.47 12.90
C TRP A 290 -4.19 6.67 12.39
N HIS A 291 -5.43 6.38 12.05
CA HIS A 291 -6.45 7.38 11.76
C HIS A 291 -7.80 6.84 12.22
N ALA A 292 -8.75 7.73 12.54
CA ALA A 292 -10.11 7.31 12.89
C ALA A 292 -10.75 6.50 11.74
N PRO A 293 -11.52 5.44 12.02
CA PRO A 293 -12.21 4.68 10.98
C PRO A 293 -13.11 5.58 10.13
N GLN A 294 -13.13 5.35 8.82
CA GLN A 294 -14.14 5.97 7.94
C GLN A 294 -15.52 5.42 8.30
N ALA A 295 -16.54 6.29 8.33
CA ALA A 295 -17.91 5.89 8.63
C ALA A 295 -18.42 4.76 7.70
N GLU A 296 -17.98 4.75 6.44
CA GLU A 296 -18.34 3.75 5.43
C GLU A 296 -17.81 2.34 5.77
N LYS A 297 -16.66 2.23 6.46
CA LYS A 297 -16.15 0.93 6.97
C LYS A 297 -17.06 0.32 8.04
N LEU A 298 -17.95 1.11 8.65
CA LEU A 298 -18.90 0.63 9.67
C LEU A 298 -20.14 -0.04 9.03
N GLN A 299 -20.30 0.05 7.71
CA GLN A 299 -21.44 -0.50 6.95
C GLN A 299 -20.98 -1.55 5.91
N VAL A 300 -20.06 -2.45 6.30
CA VAL A 300 -19.43 -3.46 5.42
C VAL A 300 -20.44 -4.26 4.58
N ASN A 301 -21.61 -4.59 5.13
CA ASN A 301 -22.64 -5.39 4.44
C ASN A 301 -23.41 -4.61 3.35
N GLU A 302 -23.26 -3.28 3.28
CA GLU A 302 -24.00 -2.43 2.35
C GLU A 302 -23.10 -1.71 1.33
N ALA A 303 -21.78 -1.78 1.50
CA ALA A 303 -20.81 -1.11 0.62
C ALA A 303 -20.97 -1.55 -0.86
N PRO A 304 -21.38 -0.64 -1.77
CA PRO A 304 -21.59 -0.96 -3.18
C PRO A 304 -20.35 -1.54 -3.87
N ALA A 305 -19.16 -1.05 -3.52
CA ALA A 305 -17.90 -1.50 -4.10
C ALA A 305 -17.56 -2.96 -3.75
N LEU A 306 -17.91 -3.43 -2.54
CA LEU A 306 -17.76 -4.85 -2.17
C LEU A 306 -18.73 -5.76 -2.90
N LYS A 307 -19.96 -5.29 -3.18
CA LYS A 307 -20.93 -6.01 -4.03
C LYS A 307 -20.42 -6.12 -5.47
N LEU A 308 -19.93 -5.02 -6.01
CA LEU A 308 -19.29 -4.99 -7.33
C LEU A 308 -18.11 -5.98 -7.39
N TYR A 309 -17.23 -6.00 -6.38
CA TYR A 309 -16.16 -6.98 -6.30
C TYR A 309 -16.69 -8.42 -6.31
N ALA A 310 -17.71 -8.74 -5.51
CA ALA A 310 -18.27 -10.09 -5.45
C ALA A 310 -18.87 -10.55 -6.79
N GLU A 311 -19.39 -9.62 -7.60
CA GLU A 311 -19.84 -9.89 -8.96
C GLU A 311 -18.67 -10.09 -9.92
N LEU A 312 -17.69 -9.18 -9.89
CA LEU A 312 -16.51 -9.21 -10.77
C LEU A 312 -15.59 -10.40 -10.47
N ALA A 313 -15.50 -10.86 -9.23
CA ALA A 313 -14.71 -12.03 -8.84
C ALA A 313 -15.20 -13.33 -9.51
N ARG A 314 -16.43 -13.35 -10.06
CA ARG A 314 -16.97 -14.47 -10.86
C ARG A 314 -16.60 -14.38 -12.34
N VAL A 315 -15.98 -13.28 -12.77
CA VAL A 315 -15.58 -13.02 -14.15
C VAL A 315 -14.05 -13.21 -14.27
N PRO A 316 -13.57 -14.00 -15.25
CA PRO A 316 -12.13 -14.17 -15.47
C PRO A 316 -11.40 -12.83 -15.61
N ALA A 317 -10.19 -12.74 -15.07
CA ALA A 317 -9.42 -11.50 -15.04
C ALA A 317 -9.15 -10.95 -16.45
N GLU A 318 -8.91 -11.83 -17.43
CA GLU A 318 -8.68 -11.48 -18.84
C GLU A 318 -9.91 -10.81 -19.47
N GLU A 319 -11.11 -11.27 -19.11
CA GLU A 319 -12.36 -10.68 -19.60
C GLU A 319 -12.59 -9.31 -18.96
N ARG A 320 -12.31 -9.16 -17.65
CA ARG A 320 -12.36 -7.87 -16.95
C ARG A 320 -11.40 -6.86 -17.60
N ILE A 321 -10.17 -7.29 -17.91
CA ILE A 321 -9.16 -6.49 -18.63
C ILE A 321 -9.69 -6.04 -20.01
N ALA A 322 -10.26 -6.96 -20.79
CA ALA A 322 -10.80 -6.63 -22.11
C ALA A 322 -11.91 -5.57 -22.04
N ARG A 323 -12.81 -5.69 -21.08
CA ARG A 323 -13.90 -4.72 -20.83
C ARG A 323 -13.34 -3.33 -20.50
N LEU A 324 -12.35 -3.23 -19.60
CA LEU A 324 -11.73 -1.94 -19.24
C LEU A 324 -11.01 -1.29 -20.43
N ARG A 325 -10.24 -2.08 -21.19
CA ARG A 325 -9.54 -1.58 -22.38
C ARG A 325 -10.51 -1.09 -23.46
N GLN A 326 -11.65 -1.75 -23.62
CA GLN A 326 -12.68 -1.32 -24.55
C GLN A 326 -13.29 0.02 -24.11
N LYS A 327 -13.66 0.17 -22.83
CA LYS A 327 -14.17 1.43 -22.26
C LYS A 327 -13.18 2.59 -22.49
N ALA A 328 -11.89 2.37 -22.21
CA ALA A 328 -10.84 3.38 -22.38
C ALA A 328 -10.68 3.84 -23.84
N ARG A 329 -10.80 2.92 -24.80
CA ARG A 329 -10.78 3.24 -26.24
C ARG A 329 -11.97 4.10 -26.64
N THR A 330 -13.18 3.73 -26.21
CA THR A 330 -14.40 4.49 -26.51
C THR A 330 -14.35 5.91 -25.94
N ALA A 331 -13.87 6.06 -24.70
CA ALA A 331 -13.73 7.38 -24.08
C ALA A 331 -12.72 8.28 -24.81
N THR A 332 -11.63 7.71 -25.33
CA THR A 332 -10.65 8.45 -26.14
C THR A 332 -11.24 8.90 -27.47
N SER A 333 -12.00 8.03 -28.17
CA SER A 333 -12.66 8.38 -29.43
C SER A 333 -13.68 9.52 -29.27
N GLN A 334 -14.46 9.51 -28.18
CA GLN A 334 -15.45 10.56 -27.89
C GLN A 334 -14.82 11.92 -27.55
N ARG A 335 -13.58 11.95 -27.05
CA ARG A 335 -12.84 13.20 -26.79
C ARG A 335 -12.12 13.75 -28.02
N ALA A 336 -12.00 12.95 -29.08
CA ALA A 336 -11.27 13.30 -30.30
C ALA A 336 -12.18 13.82 -31.44
N GLU A 337 -13.50 13.82 -31.25
CA GLU A 337 -14.43 14.53 -32.14
C GLU A 337 -14.42 16.02 -31.77
N PRO A 338 -13.98 16.92 -32.67
CA PRO A 338 -14.08 18.35 -32.43
C PRO A 338 -15.54 18.77 -32.52
N GLU A 339 -15.99 19.60 -31.57
CA GLU A 339 -17.23 20.39 -31.68
C GLU A 339 -17.18 21.34 -32.89
#